data_AF-A0A7Z9MJA0-F1
#
_entry.id   AF-A0A7Z9MJA0-F1
#
_cell.length_a   1.000
_cell.length_b   1.000
_cell.length_c   1.000
_cell.angle_alpha   90.00
_cell.angle_beta   90.00
_cell.angle_gamma   90.00
#
_symmetry.space_group_name_H-M   'P 1'
#
loop_
_entity.id
_entity.type
_entity.pdbx_description
1 polymer ?
#
loop_
_entity_poly.entity_id
_entity_poly.type
_entity_poly.pdbx_seq_one_letter_code
_entity_poly.pdbx_strand_id
1 'polypeptide(L)' 'MKILIINPPDRYKCIENPDAKGNAFLESDDYGAFPPLGALYVLSYLEKNTIGHDLYFRDCVGENLDHDDVEVLIK' A
#
# COMPACT_ATOMS: atom_id res chain seq x y z
N MET A 1 2.64 -5.27 21.03
CA MET A 1 1.34 -5.11 20.31
C MET A 1 1.57 -5.44 18.86
N LYS A 2 0.64 -6.15 18.21
CA LYS A 2 0.73 -6.47 16.78
C LYS A 2 0.28 -5.26 15.95
N ILE A 3 1.07 -4.84 14.98
CA ILE A 3 0.77 -3.72 14.08
C ILE A 3 0.87 -4.22 12.65
N LEU A 4 -0.20 -4.07 11.89
CA LEU A 4 -0.25 -4.37 10.46
C LEU A 4 -0.36 -3.06 9.67
N ILE A 5 0.59 -2.82 8.76
CA ILE A 5 0.55 -1.74 7.79
C ILE A 5 0.19 -2.33 6.42
N ILE A 6 -0.86 -1.81 5.79
CA ILE A 6 -1.35 -2.27 4.48
C ILE A 6 -1.18 -1.14 3.45
N ASN A 7 -0.54 -1.44 2.32
CA ASN A 7 -0.76 -0.70 1.08
C ASN A 7 -1.97 -1.32 0.37
N PRO A 8 -3.11 -0.62 0.31
CA PRO A 8 -4.39 -1.21 -0.06
C PRO A 8 -4.46 -1.57 -1.55
N PRO A 9 -5.37 -2.50 -1.95
CA PRO A 9 -5.64 -2.77 -3.35
C PRO A 9 -6.09 -1.52 -4.11
N ASP A 10 -5.83 -1.48 -5.42
CA ASP A 10 -6.00 -0.27 -6.25
C ASP A 10 -7.35 -0.17 -6.97
N ARG A 11 -8.22 -1.19 -6.86
CA ARG A 11 -9.56 -1.24 -7.51
C ARG A 11 -10.39 0.05 -7.33
N TYR A 12 -10.29 0.71 -6.18
CA TYR A 12 -11.01 1.95 -5.85
C TYR A 12 -10.07 3.14 -5.65
N LYS A 13 -8.84 3.07 -6.16
CA LYS A 13 -7.88 4.17 -6.06
C LYS A 13 -8.42 5.39 -6.79
N CYS A 14 -8.45 6.53 -6.08
CA CYS A 14 -8.77 7.81 -6.70
C CYS A 14 -7.67 8.19 -7.70
N ILE A 15 -8.07 8.61 -8.90
CA ILE A 15 -7.14 9.15 -9.89
C ILE A 15 -6.66 10.52 -9.42
N GLU A 16 -5.36 10.64 -9.16
CA GLU A 16 -4.74 11.92 -8.84
C GLU A 16 -4.46 12.69 -10.13
N ASN A 17 -4.94 13.93 -10.21
CA ASN A 17 -4.73 14.84 -11.35
C ASN A 17 -5.25 14.29 -12.71
N PRO A 18 -6.57 14.02 -12.83
CA PRO A 18 -7.14 13.59 -14.10
C PRO A 18 -6.99 14.66 -15.18
N ASP A 19 -6.77 14.24 -16.42
CA ASP A 19 -6.83 15.09 -17.60
C ASP A 19 -8.26 15.61 -17.86
N ALA A 20 -8.41 16.44 -18.90
CA ALA A 20 -9.73 16.98 -19.27
C ALA A 20 -10.76 15.90 -19.68
N LYS A 21 -10.34 14.65 -19.89
CA LYS A 21 -11.18 13.49 -20.21
C LYS A 21 -11.36 12.55 -19.02
N GLY A 22 -10.78 12.84 -17.85
CA GLY A 22 -10.87 12.01 -16.66
C GLY A 22 -9.79 10.92 -16.55
N ASN A 23 -8.83 10.87 -17.46
CA ASN A 23 -7.76 9.86 -17.47
C ASN A 23 -6.54 10.33 -16.67
N ALA A 24 -5.80 9.40 -16.08
CA ALA A 24 -4.57 9.72 -15.39
C ALA A 24 -3.48 10.24 -16.36
N PHE A 25 -2.72 11.26 -15.97
CA PHE A 25 -1.50 11.66 -16.67
C PHE A 25 -0.34 10.74 -16.25
N LEU A 26 -0.28 9.51 -16.81
CA LEU A 26 0.88 8.60 -16.92
C LEU A 26 0.34 7.22 -17.37
N GLU A 27 0.58 6.78 -18.62
CA GLU A 27 0.34 5.38 -19.00
C GLU A 27 1.26 4.87 -20.12
N SER A 28 2.15 3.96 -19.72
CA SER A 28 2.60 2.73 -20.40
C SER A 28 3.48 2.04 -19.35
N ASP A 29 2.87 1.15 -18.56
CA ASP A 29 3.47 0.38 -17.46
C ASP A 29 4.20 1.27 -16.43
N ASP A 30 3.59 1.67 -15.32
CA ASP A 30 4.35 2.14 -14.14
C ASP A 30 5.17 0.93 -13.61
N TYR A 31 6.27 0.67 -14.29
CA TYR A 31 7.03 -0.56 -14.25
C TYR A 31 7.74 -0.65 -12.90
N GLY A 32 7.29 -1.59 -12.07
CA GLY A 32 7.75 -1.79 -10.70
C GLY A 32 7.02 -0.96 -9.67
N ALA A 33 5.67 -0.90 -9.73
CA ALA A 33 4.73 -0.43 -8.71
C ALA A 33 5.45 0.11 -7.48
N PHE A 34 5.69 1.43 -7.48
CA PHE A 34 6.59 2.05 -6.52
C PHE A 34 6.30 1.51 -5.13
N PRO A 35 7.33 0.99 -4.41
CA PRO A 35 7.11 0.49 -3.08
C PRO A 35 6.44 1.61 -2.28
N PRO A 36 5.48 1.30 -1.39
CA PRO A 36 4.73 2.32 -0.68
C PRO A 36 5.65 3.01 0.34
N LEU A 37 6.44 3.97 -0.15
CA LEU A 37 7.57 4.56 0.59
C LEU A 37 7.09 5.19 1.89
N GLY A 38 5.94 5.85 1.87
CA GLY A 38 5.32 6.39 3.08
C GLY A 38 5.07 5.31 4.15
N ALA A 39 4.51 4.16 3.76
CA ALA A 39 4.28 3.04 4.65
C ALA A 39 5.60 2.45 5.18
N LEU A 40 6.61 2.30 4.31
CA LEU A 40 7.93 1.79 4.69
C LEU A 40 8.65 2.75 5.64
N TYR A 41 8.57 4.07 5.44
CA TYR A 41 9.16 5.04 6.36
C TYR A 41 8.52 4.99 7.75
N VAL A 42 7.19 4.87 7.82
CA VAL A 42 6.48 4.71 9.10
C VAL A 42 6.93 3.42 9.79
N LEU A 43 7.00 2.31 9.05
CA LEU A 43 7.43 1.01 9.57
C LEU A 43 8.85 1.08 10.14
N SER A 44 9.81 1.58 9.36
CA SER A 44 11.21 1.71 9.78
C SER A 44 11.38 2.68 10.95
N TYR A 45 10.58 3.74 11.03
CA TYR A 45 10.58 4.63 12.18
C TYR A 45 10.08 3.93 13.44
N LEU A 46 8.98 3.16 13.35
CA LEU A 46 8.47 2.37 14.47
C LEU A 46 9.49 1.34 14.95
N GLU A 47 10.08 0.58 14.02
CA GLU A 47 11.13 -0.41 14.32
C GLU A 47 12.33 0.21 15.04
N LYS A 48 12.75 1.41 14.63
CA LYS A 48 13.89 2.11 15.24
C LYS A 48 13.61 2.72 16.61
N ASN A 49 12.38 3.21 16.85
CA ASN A 49 12.09 4.07 18.00
C ASN A 49 11.21 3.41 19.07
N THR A 50 10.74 2.18 18.84
CA THR A 50 9.86 1.48 19.78
C THR A 50 10.32 0.04 20.00
N ILE A 51 9.91 -0.56 21.12
CA ILE A 51 10.19 -1.97 21.44
C ILE A 51 8.89 -2.68 21.87
N GLY A 52 8.83 -4.00 21.71
CA GLY A 52 7.67 -4.80 22.12
C GLY A 52 6.50 -4.78 21.13
N HIS A 53 6.73 -4.37 19.88
CA HIS A 53 5.77 -4.48 18.78
C HIS A 53 6.15 -5.61 17.84
N ASP A 54 5.15 -6.37 17.39
CA ASP A 54 5.29 -7.28 16.27
C ASP A 54 4.79 -6.54 15.03
N LEU A 55 5.68 -6.25 14.10
CA LEU A 55 5.39 -5.43 12.93
C LEU A 55 5.15 -6.31 11.70
N TYR A 56 4.07 -6.06 10.98
CA TYR A 56 3.69 -6.75 9.75
C TYR A 56 3.42 -5.72 8.65
N PHE A 57 3.82 -6.04 7.43
CA PHE A 57 3.60 -5.21 6.26
C PHE A 57 3.01 -6.05 5.13
N ARG A 58 2.01 -5.48 4.44
CA ARG A 58 1.34 -6.11 3.29
C ARG A 58 1.22 -5.12 2.15
N ASP A 59 1.70 -5.52 0.98
CA ASP A 59 1.59 -4.74 -0.23
C ASP A 59 0.58 -5.36 -1.18
N CYS A 60 -0.69 -4.96 -1.10
CA CYS A 60 -1.74 -5.57 -1.91
C CYS A 60 -1.54 -5.30 -3.41
N VAL A 61 -0.97 -4.15 -3.77
CA VAL A 61 -0.67 -3.84 -5.17
C VAL A 61 0.48 -4.73 -5.67
N GLY A 62 1.59 -4.77 -4.94
CA GLY A 62 2.75 -5.60 -5.31
C GLY A 62 2.49 -7.11 -5.26
N GLU A 63 1.62 -7.57 -4.35
CA GLU A 63 1.25 -8.99 -4.18
C GLU A 63 0.05 -9.42 -5.05
N ASN A 64 -0.54 -8.52 -5.85
CA ASN A 64 -1.76 -8.75 -6.65
C ASN A 64 -2.96 -9.25 -5.82
N LEU A 65 -3.17 -8.64 -4.65
CA LEU A 65 -4.32 -8.91 -3.77
C LEU A 65 -5.43 -7.90 -3.99
N ASP A 66 -6.68 -8.34 -3.88
CA ASP A 66 -7.85 -7.45 -3.93
C ASP A 66 -8.57 -7.38 -2.57
N HIS A 67 -9.61 -6.54 -2.48
CA HIS A 67 -10.34 -6.24 -1.25
C HIS A 67 -10.93 -7.49 -0.59
N ASP A 68 -11.33 -8.48 -1.38
CA ASP A 68 -11.87 -9.75 -0.90
C ASP A 68 -10.78 -10.61 -0.23
N ASP A 69 -9.52 -10.45 -0.62
CA ASP A 69 -8.37 -11.16 -0.01
C ASP A 69 -7.93 -10.51 1.31
N VAL A 70 -8.16 -9.20 1.46
CA VAL A 70 -7.78 -8.45 2.66
C VAL A 70 -8.51 -8.95 3.90
N GLU A 71 -9.75 -9.44 3.77
CA GLU A 71 -10.55 -9.94 4.91
C GLU A 71 -9.83 -11.06 5.68
N VAL A 72 -9.03 -11.88 5.00
CA VAL A 72 -8.28 -12.99 5.60
C VAL A 72 -7.07 -12.49 6.41
N LEU A 73 -6.55 -11.30 6.11
CA LEU A 73 -5.37 -10.71 6.76
C LEU A 73 -5.67 -10.06 8.11
N ILE A 74 -6.93 -9.71 8.37
CA ILE A 74 -7.39 -8.96 9.55
C ILE A 74 -8.14 -9.83 10.58
N LYS A 75 -8.22 -11.14 10.36
CA LYS A 75 -8.81 -12.14 11.29
C LYS A 75 -7.72 -12.85 12.09
#